data_AF-A0A355GKL9-F1
#
_entry.id   AF-A0A355GKL9-F1
#
_cell.length_a   1.000
_cell.length_b   1.000
_cell.length_c   1.000
_cell.angle_alpha   90.00
_cell.angle_beta   90.00
_cell.angle_gamma   90.00
#
_symmetry.space_group_name_H-M   'P 1'
#
loop_
_entity.id
_entity.type
_entity.pdbx_description
1 polymer ?
#
loop_
_entity_poly.entity_id
_entity_poly.type
_entity_poly.pdbx_seq_one_letter_code
_entity_poly.pdbx_strand_id
1 'polypeptide(L)' 'MSDEGIKHLSSLTNLTHLHLNNTQVGDEGIKHLSSLPNLQFLNIVNTQVSDEGMKNLG' A
#
# COMPACT_ATOMS: atom_id res chain seq x y z
N MET A 1 9.75 5.99 -1.18
CA MET A 1 9.17 4.96 -0.29
C MET A 1 9.49 3.59 -0.86
N SER A 2 9.81 2.62 -0.01
CA SER A 2 10.02 1.20 -0.34
C SER A 2 9.09 0.33 0.54
N ASP A 3 9.08 -0.99 0.32
CA ASP A 3 8.24 -1.93 1.06
C ASP A 3 8.49 -1.87 2.58
N GLU A 4 9.75 -1.84 3.02
CA GLU A 4 10.10 -1.67 4.43
C GLU A 4 9.56 -0.35 5.01
N GLY A 5 9.54 0.72 4.22
CA GLY A 5 8.98 2.00 4.63
C GLY A 5 7.46 1.94 4.85
N ILE A 6 6.75 1.09 4.12
CA ILE A 6 5.29 0.92 4.27
C ILE A 6 4.92 0.16 5.53
N LYS A 7 5.76 -0.76 6.01
CA LYS A 7 5.46 -1.59 7.17
C LYS A 7 4.98 -0.78 8.39
N HIS A 8 5.55 0.39 8.60
CA HIS A 8 5.18 1.30 9.69
C HIS A 8 3.77 1.90 9.55
N LEU A 9 3.25 2.01 8.32
CA LEU A 9 1.93 2.57 8.05
C LEU A 9 0.79 1.64 8.50
N SER A 10 1.03 0.32 8.62
CA SER A 10 0.02 -0.67 9.04
C SER A 10 -0.60 -0.37 10.42
N SER A 11 0.11 0.38 11.27
CA SER A 11 -0.37 0.82 12.58
C SER A 11 -1.33 2.02 12.54
N LEU A 12 -1.42 2.72 11.40
CA LEU A 12 -2.25 3.90 11.23
C LEU A 12 -3.70 3.50 10.91
N THR A 13 -4.37 2.90 11.89
CA THR A 13 -5.71 2.33 11.72
C THR A 13 -6.78 3.34 11.28
N ASN A 14 -6.55 4.65 11.51
CA ASN A 14 -7.43 5.73 11.07
C ASN A 14 -7.08 6.31 9.69
N LEU A 15 -6.09 5.76 8.98
CA LEU A 15 -5.68 6.24 7.67
C LEU A 15 -6.78 5.94 6.63
N THR A 16 -7.29 6.98 5.99
CA THR A 16 -8.34 6.87 4.97
C THR A 16 -7.82 7.07 3.54
N HIS A 17 -6.76 7.85 3.38
CA HIS A 17 -6.18 8.20 2.08
C HIS A 17 -4.68 7.99 2.11
N LEU A 18 -4.14 7.25 1.14
CA LEU A 18 -2.71 7.01 1.00
C LEU A 18 -2.25 7.20 -0.45
N HIS A 19 -1.26 8.07 -0.63
CA HIS A 19 -0.62 8.33 -1.92
C HIS A 19 0.78 7.72 -1.93
N LEU A 20 1.01 6.77 -2.83
CA LEU A 20 2.28 6.08 -3.05
C LEU A 20 2.77 6.20 -4.50
N ASN A 21 2.17 7.10 -5.28
CA ASN A 21 2.53 7.23 -6.69
C ASN A 21 4.01 7.61 -6.87
N ASN A 22 4.64 7.07 -7.91
CA ASN A 22 6.07 7.24 -8.21
C ASN A 22 7.00 6.79 -7.06
N THR A 23 6.67 5.67 -6.42
CA THR A 23 7.53 5.05 -5.38
C THR A 23 7.97 3.66 -5.79
N GLN A 24 8.94 3.07 -5.05
CA GLN A 24 9.48 1.73 -5.37
C GLN A 24 8.73 0.60 -4.66
N VAL A 25 7.51 0.89 -4.19
CA VAL A 25 6.66 -0.08 -3.49
C VAL A 25 6.26 -1.20 -4.45
N GLY A 26 6.40 -2.43 -4.01
CA GLY A 26 6.02 -3.63 -4.74
C GLY A 26 5.00 -4.47 -3.99
N ASP A 27 4.88 -5.71 -4.44
CA ASP A 27 3.87 -6.66 -3.96
C ASP A 27 3.97 -6.94 -2.45
N GLU A 28 5.19 -6.94 -1.88
CA GLU A 28 5.37 -7.14 -0.44
C GLU A 28 4.90 -5.93 0.37
N GLY A 29 5.14 -4.71 -0.11
CA GLY A 29 4.70 -3.49 0.55
C GLY A 29 3.18 -3.40 0.64
N ILE A 30 2.48 -3.75 -0.44
CA ILE A 30 1.01 -3.61 -0.50
C ILE A 30 0.25 -4.60 0.40
N LYS A 31 0.86 -5.75 0.72
CA LYS A 31 0.31 -6.71 1.70
C LYS A 31 0.14 -6.10 3.09
N HIS A 32 0.96 -5.12 3.45
CA HIS A 32 0.81 -4.42 4.73
C HIS A 32 -0.37 -3.44 4.73
N LEU A 33 -0.79 -2.96 3.56
CA LEU A 33 -1.89 -2.00 3.42
C LEU A 33 -3.26 -2.66 3.47
N SER A 34 -3.37 -3.93 3.09
CA SER A 34 -4.63 -4.69 3.16
C SER A 34 -5.19 -4.83 4.58
N SER A 35 -4.32 -4.67 5.58
CA SER A 35 -4.69 -4.68 6.99
C SER A 35 -5.26 -3.36 7.52
N LEU A 36 -5.26 -2.28 6.73
CA LEU A 36 -5.73 -0.97 7.15
C LEU A 36 -7.27 -0.89 7.07
N PRO A 37 -7.98 -0.90 8.22
CA PRO A 37 -9.42 -1.14 8.26
C PRO A 37 -10.25 0.04 7.72
N ASN A 38 -9.68 1.24 7.67
CA ASN A 38 -10.37 2.46 7.25
C ASN A 38 -9.83 3.03 5.93
N LEU A 39 -8.94 2.33 5.22
CA LEU A 39 -8.36 2.83 3.98
C LEU A 39 -9.44 2.84 2.89
N GLN A 40 -9.71 4.02 2.34
CA GLN A 40 -10.74 4.25 1.33
C GLN A 40 -10.16 4.62 -0.03
N PHE A 41 -8.99 5.25 -0.03
CA PHE A 41 -8.31 5.67 -1.24
C PHE A 41 -6.83 5.29 -1.20
N LEU A 42 -6.38 4.63 -2.25
CA LEU A 42 -5.00 4.22 -2.43
C LEU A 42 -4.53 4.55 -3.85
N ASN A 43 -3.55 5.44 -3.97
CA ASN A 43 -2.92 5.75 -5.26
C ASN A 43 -1.56 5.06 -5.36
N ILE A 44 -1.43 4.14 -6.31
CA ILE A 44 -0.22 3.34 -6.59
C ILE A 44 0.23 3.49 -8.05
N VAL A 45 -0.09 4.61 -8.70
CA VAL A 45 0.36 4.86 -10.08
C VAL A 45 1.88 4.94 -10.13
N ASN A 46 2.51 4.30 -11.13
CA ASN A 46 3.97 4.22 -11.28
C ASN A 46 4.67 3.66 -10.03
N THR A 47 4.17 2.54 -9.51
CA THR A 47 4.88 1.72 -8.51
C THR A 47 5.35 0.40 -9.14
N GLN A 48 5.91 -0.50 -8.34
CA GLN A 48 6.32 -1.84 -8.77
C GLN A 48 5.30 -2.92 -8.36
N VAL A 49 4.07 -2.53 -8.02
CA VAL A 49 2.98 -3.46 -7.73
C VAL A 49 2.55 -4.13 -9.02
N SER A 50 2.49 -5.46 -9.01
CA SER A 50 2.04 -6.30 -10.11
C SER A 50 0.53 -6.59 -10.02
N ASP A 51 -0.03 -7.17 -11.08
CA ASP A 51 -1.41 -7.68 -11.07
C ASP A 51 -1.64 -8.75 -9.99
N GLU A 52 -0.60 -9.51 -9.64
CA GLU A 52 -0.66 -10.47 -8.52
C GLU A 52 -0.70 -9.74 -7.18
N GLY A 53 0.13 -8.71 -7.03
CA GLY A 53 0.13 -7.83 -5.85
C GLY A 53 -1.24 -7.21 -5.59
N MET A 54 -1.93 -6.76 -6.65
CA MET A 54 -3.26 -6.16 -6.57
C MET A 54 -4.31 -7.04 -5.91
N LYS A 55 -4.21 -8.37 -6.04
CA LYS A 55 -5.13 -9.31 -5.40
C LYS A 55 -5.10 -9.24 -3.86
N ASN A 56 -4.04 -8.67 -3.28
CA ASN A 56 -3.94 -8.50 -1.83
C ASN A 56 -4.82 -7.36 -1.29
N LEU A 57 -5.34 -6.46 -2.14
CA LEU A 57 -6.14 -5.31 -1.69
C LEU A 57 -7.65 -5.56 -1.57
N GLY A 58 -8.10 -6.79 -1.83
CA GLY A 58 -9.54 -7.12 -1.87
C GLY A 58 -10.10 -7.07 -3.28
#